data_AF-A0A7X7PLB5-F1
#
_entry.id   AF-A0A7X7PLB5-F1
#
_cell.length_a   1.000
_cell.length_b   1.000
_cell.length_c   1.000
_cell.angle_alpha   90.00
_cell.angle_beta   90.00
_cell.angle_gamma   90.00
#
_symmetry.space_group_name_H-M   'P 1'
#
loop_
_entity.id
_entity.type
_entity.pdbx_description
1 polymer ?
#
loop_
_entity_poly.entity_id
_entity_poly.type
_entity_poly.pdbx_seq_one_letter_code
_entity_poly.pdbx_strand_id
1 'polypeptide(L)'
;MAARAIWKGVLTLGSTELPVKLYSAVEPRKVSFRLLHKSDREPLKQRMVDPESEEPVEYEETRRGFPTDDGRVVILDSEELEELQPEPSREIELTRFVPLGAVDPHWYDRPYWVGPDGNTDDYFAFAKALEESGRVGIARWVMRKKEYVGGLRAEDGYLMLVTMRHAGEVVSADAL
;
A
#
# COMPACT_ATOMS: atom_id res chain seq x y z
N MET A 1 -20.06 -4.29 -9.34
CA MET A 1 -20.12 -2.97 -8.67
C MET A 1 -19.04 -2.09 -9.26
N ALA A 2 -19.30 -0.80 -9.48
CA ALA A 2 -18.26 0.12 -9.94
C ALA A 2 -17.13 0.17 -8.90
N ALA A 3 -15.87 0.06 -9.34
CA ALA A 3 -14.72 0.13 -8.44
C ALA A 3 -14.71 1.48 -7.72
N ARG A 4 -14.63 1.48 -6.38
CA ARG A 4 -14.55 2.71 -5.58
C ARG A 4 -13.11 3.21 -5.58
N ALA A 5 -12.92 4.47 -5.93
CA ALA A 5 -11.62 5.12 -5.81
C ALA A 5 -11.18 5.13 -4.34
N ILE A 6 -9.96 4.66 -4.08
CA ILE A 6 -9.37 4.59 -2.74
C ILE A 6 -8.49 5.78 -2.42
N TRP A 7 -8.05 6.51 -3.45
CA TRP A 7 -7.16 7.66 -3.33
C TRP A 7 -7.27 8.52 -4.59
N LYS A 8 -7.04 9.82 -4.44
CA LYS A 8 -7.01 10.81 -5.52
C LYS A 8 -5.70 11.57 -5.45
N GLY A 9 -5.12 11.86 -6.61
CA GLY A 9 -3.91 12.64 -6.70
C GLY A 9 -3.57 13.03 -8.12
N VAL A 10 -2.30 13.36 -8.32
CA VAL A 10 -1.76 13.85 -9.58
C VAL A 10 -0.53 13.03 -9.91
N LEU A 11 -0.49 12.45 -11.11
CA LEU A 11 0.71 11.81 -11.63
C LEU A 11 1.60 12.90 -12.24
N THR A 12 2.84 12.98 -11.79
CA THR A 12 3.79 14.01 -12.20
C THR A 12 4.94 13.39 -12.98
N LEU A 13 5.28 14.02 -14.11
CA LEU A 13 6.45 13.67 -14.92
C LEU A 13 7.15 14.96 -15.33
N GLY A 14 8.21 15.33 -14.61
CA GLY A 14 8.85 16.63 -14.79
C GLY A 14 7.84 17.76 -14.53
N SER A 15 7.50 18.52 -15.57
CA SER A 15 6.52 19.61 -15.50
C SER A 15 5.09 19.22 -15.92
N THR A 16 4.87 17.95 -16.29
CA THR A 16 3.55 17.48 -16.73
C THR A 16 2.79 16.89 -15.55
N GLU A 17 1.54 17.31 -15.39
CA GLU A 17 0.64 16.88 -14.32
C GLU A 17 -0.61 16.21 -14.92
N LEU A 18 -0.94 15.01 -14.45
CA LEU A 18 -2.14 14.27 -14.86
C LEU A 18 -3.00 13.95 -13.62
N PRO A 19 -4.18 14.56 -13.46
CA PRO A 19 -5.10 14.22 -12.38
C PRO A 19 -5.62 12.78 -12.51
N VAL A 20 -5.48 12.00 -11.43
CA VAL A 20 -5.80 10.57 -11.42
C VAL A 20 -6.49 10.09 -10.14
N LYS A 21 -7.14 8.94 -10.26
CA LYS A 21 -7.76 8.18 -9.16
C LYS A 21 -7.15 6.79 -9.11
N LEU A 22 -6.86 6.31 -7.91
CA LEU A 22 -6.41 4.95 -7.68
C LEU A 22 -7.57 4.06 -7.27
N TYR A 23 -7.61 2.86 -7.84
CA TYR A 23 -8.58 1.80 -7.57
C TYR A 23 -7.83 0.52 -7.29
N SER A 24 -8.27 -0.27 -6.31
CA SER A 24 -7.66 -1.58 -6.05
C SER A 24 -7.87 -2.49 -7.27
N ALA A 25 -6.80 -3.04 -7.85
CA ALA A 25 -6.92 -4.02 -8.94
C ALA A 25 -7.13 -5.46 -8.42
N VAL A 26 -7.07 -5.63 -7.09
CA VAL A 26 -7.32 -6.89 -6.40
C VAL A 26 -8.32 -6.69 -5.27
N GLU A 27 -9.20 -7.66 -5.07
CA GLU A 27 -10.12 -7.70 -3.94
C GLU A 27 -9.80 -8.94 -3.08
N PRO A 28 -9.39 -8.77 -1.81
CA PRO A 28 -9.10 -9.91 -0.95
C PRO A 28 -10.39 -10.66 -0.64
N ARG A 29 -10.48 -11.92 -1.09
CA ARG A 29 -11.59 -12.83 -0.76
C ARG A 29 -11.30 -13.51 0.58
N LYS A 30 -11.24 -12.74 1.66
CA LYS A 30 -11.14 -13.29 3.03
C LYS A 30 -12.52 -13.63 3.55
N VAL A 31 -12.67 -14.85 4.05
CA VAL A 31 -13.84 -15.24 4.86
C VAL A 31 -13.53 -14.84 6.30
N SER A 32 -14.35 -13.98 6.88
CA SER A 32 -14.28 -13.66 8.31
C SER A 32 -15.26 -14.54 9.08
N PHE A 33 -14.79 -15.10 10.18
CA PHE A 33 -15.62 -15.85 11.11
C PHE A 33 -15.83 -15.01 12.36
N ARG A 34 -17.05 -15.03 12.90
CA ARG A 34 -17.32 -14.51 14.23
C ARG A 34 -17.16 -15.66 15.21
N LEU A 35 -16.49 -15.40 16.33
CA LEU A 35 -16.45 -16.36 17.43
C LEU A 35 -17.83 -16.34 18.10
N LEU A 36 -18.50 -17.48 18.09
CA LEU A 36 -19.80 -17.66 18.71
C LEU A 36 -19.64 -18.58 19.92
N HIS A 37 -20.38 -18.28 20.98
CA HIS A 37 -20.46 -19.17 22.13
C HIS A 37 -21.17 -20.47 21.72
N LYS A 38 -20.61 -21.61 22.14
CA LYS A 38 -21.02 -22.93 21.60
C LYS A 38 -22.47 -23.30 21.94
N SER A 39 -22.98 -22.88 23.10
CA SER A 39 -24.31 -23.29 23.58
C SER A 39 -25.45 -22.45 23.02
N ASP A 40 -25.31 -21.13 23.01
CA ASP A 40 -26.37 -20.18 22.63
C ASP A 40 -26.15 -19.54 21.24
N ARG A 41 -24.94 -19.71 20.66
CA ARG A 41 -24.52 -19.15 19.36
C ARG A 41 -24.44 -17.63 19.36
N GLU A 42 -24.37 -17.01 20.53
CA GLU A 42 -24.22 -15.57 20.66
C GLU A 42 -22.76 -15.15 20.35
N PRO A 43 -22.54 -13.99 19.70
CA PRO A 43 -21.19 -13.48 19.45
C PRO A 43 -20.41 -13.18 20.73
N LEU A 44 -19.18 -13.67 20.80
CA LEU A 44 -18.28 -13.40 21.93
C LEU A 44 -17.69 -11.99 21.87
N LYS A 45 -17.51 -11.37 23.03
CA LYS A 45 -16.70 -10.15 23.21
C LYS A 45 -15.31 -10.55 23.70
N GLN A 46 -14.27 -9.97 23.11
CA GLN A 46 -12.89 -10.15 23.55
C GLN A 46 -12.44 -8.94 24.38
N ARG A 47 -11.66 -9.18 25.43
CA ARG A 47 -11.02 -8.15 26.26
C ARG A 47 -9.56 -8.51 26.47
N MET A 48 -8.70 -7.51 26.53
CA MET A 48 -7.33 -7.66 27.02
C MET A 48 -7.39 -7.69 28.55
N VAL A 49 -6.68 -8.63 29.17
CA VAL A 49 -6.62 -8.79 30.62
C VAL A 49 -5.16 -8.84 31.05
N ASP A 50 -4.86 -8.20 32.16
CA ASP A 50 -3.56 -8.31 32.81
C ASP A 50 -3.43 -9.72 33.42
N PRO A 51 -2.34 -10.46 33.15
CA PRO A 51 -2.20 -11.84 33.61
C PRO A 51 -1.97 -11.98 35.12
N GLU A 52 -1.54 -10.92 35.81
CA GLU A 52 -1.27 -10.95 37.26
C GLU A 52 -2.48 -10.51 38.08
N SER A 53 -3.16 -9.42 37.68
CA SER A 53 -4.35 -8.92 38.37
C SER A 53 -5.65 -9.56 37.90
N GLU A 54 -5.65 -10.24 36.73
CA GLU A 54 -6.83 -10.74 36.02
C GLU A 54 -7.86 -9.65 35.64
N GLU A 55 -7.48 -8.37 35.74
CA GLU A 55 -8.35 -7.25 35.45
C GLU A 55 -8.31 -6.86 33.96
N PRO A 56 -9.44 -6.41 33.38
CA PRO A 56 -9.44 -5.88 32.02
C PRO A 56 -8.57 -4.63 31.90
N VAL A 57 -7.75 -4.57 30.84
CA VAL A 57 -6.93 -3.39 30.52
C VAL A 57 -7.60 -2.61 29.39
N GLU A 58 -7.84 -1.32 29.63
CA GLU A 58 -8.40 -0.43 28.62
C GLU A 58 -7.35 -0.11 27.54
N TYR A 59 -7.80 0.16 26.31
CA TYR A 59 -6.87 0.38 25.19
C TYR A 59 -5.92 1.57 25.43
N GLU A 60 -6.38 2.60 26.14
CA GLU A 60 -5.61 3.80 26.50
C GLU A 60 -4.44 3.50 27.45
N GLU A 61 -4.52 2.40 28.20
CA GLU A 61 -3.48 1.93 29.13
C GLU A 61 -2.48 1.00 28.44
N THR A 62 -2.66 0.72 27.14
CA THR A 62 -1.75 -0.13 26.36
C THR A 62 -0.66 0.68 25.65
N ARG A 63 0.53 0.11 25.52
CA ARG A 63 1.63 0.66 24.70
C ARG A 63 2.11 -0.34 23.67
N ARG A 64 2.69 0.16 22.57
CA ARG A 64 3.27 -0.69 21.53
C ARG A 64 4.74 -0.94 21.84
N GLY A 65 5.11 -2.20 21.96
CA GLY A 65 6.49 -2.65 22.07
C GLY A 65 6.99 -3.25 20.76
N PHE A 66 8.17 -2.83 20.31
CA PHE A 66 8.89 -3.46 19.22
C PHE A 66 9.99 -4.38 19.79
N PRO A 67 9.89 -5.71 19.62
CA PRO A 67 10.93 -6.63 20.08
C PRO A 67 12.17 -6.52 19.19
N THR A 68 13.35 -6.50 19.81
CA THR A 68 14.65 -6.52 19.11
C THR A 68 15.27 -7.92 19.18
N ASP A 69 16.21 -8.20 18.27
CA ASP A 69 16.83 -9.53 18.13
C ASP A 69 17.61 -9.98 19.38
N ASP A 70 18.05 -9.03 20.21
CA ASP A 70 18.75 -9.28 21.48
C ASP A 70 17.82 -9.35 22.70
N GLY A 71 16.51 -9.47 22.46
CA GLY A 71 15.51 -9.70 23.50
C GLY A 71 15.07 -8.45 24.27
N ARG A 72 15.53 -7.26 23.87
CA ARG A 72 15.02 -6.00 24.40
C ARG A 72 13.69 -5.65 23.72
N VAL A 73 12.89 -4.80 24.37
CA VAL A 73 11.65 -4.28 23.80
C VAL A 73 11.75 -2.77 23.81
N VAL A 74 11.66 -2.16 22.62
CA VAL A 74 11.60 -0.71 22.47
C VAL A 74 10.13 -0.31 22.58
N ILE A 75 9.81 0.51 23.57
CA ILE A 75 8.48 1.10 23.71
C ILE A 75 8.43 2.31 22.79
N LEU A 76 7.42 2.38 21.94
CA LEU A 76 7.20 3.51 21.04
C LEU A 76 5.90 4.18 21.42
N ASP A 77 5.97 5.48 21.69
CA ASP A 77 4.79 6.28 21.96
C ASP A 77 4.10 6.67 20.65
N SER A 78 2.80 6.97 20.73
CA SER A 78 2.00 7.27 19.53
C SER A 78 2.50 8.52 18.81
N GLU A 79 3.00 9.51 19.56
CA GLU A 79 3.54 10.77 19.04
C GLU A 79 4.84 10.54 18.25
N GLU A 80 5.77 9.73 18.78
CA GLU A 80 7.01 9.37 18.08
C GLU A 80 6.73 8.65 16.76
N LEU A 81 5.71 7.77 16.74
CA LEU A 81 5.25 7.11 15.52
C LEU A 81 4.60 8.05 14.51
N GLU A 82 4.09 9.21 14.95
CA GLU A 82 3.56 10.24 14.07
C GLU A 82 4.66 11.10 13.47
N GLU A 83 5.71 11.42 14.23
CA GLU A 83 6.89 12.15 13.73
C GLU A 83 7.67 11.39 12.65
N LEU A 84 7.63 10.04 12.69
CA LEU A 84 8.26 9.19 11.68
C LEU A 84 7.45 9.04 10.38
N GLN A 85 6.24 9.59 10.30
CA GLN A 85 5.42 9.47 9.10
C GLN A 85 5.92 10.38 7.98
N PRO A 86 5.87 9.93 6.72
CA PRO A 86 6.22 10.76 5.60
C PRO A 86 5.24 11.92 5.44
N GLU A 87 5.73 13.04 4.89
CA GLU A 87 4.89 14.19 4.60
C GLU A 87 3.73 13.78 3.66
N PRO A 88 2.48 14.17 3.97
CA PRO A 88 1.35 13.85 3.11
C PRO A 88 1.50 14.50 1.73
N SER A 89 1.62 13.67 0.70
CA SER A 89 1.61 14.11 -0.70
C SER A 89 0.44 13.51 -1.47
N ARG A 90 -0.03 14.26 -2.47
CA ARG A 90 -1.01 13.78 -3.46
C ARG A 90 -0.36 13.48 -4.80
N GLU A 91 0.96 13.41 -4.86
CA GLU A 91 1.71 13.22 -6.09
C GLU A 91 2.15 11.77 -6.26
N ILE A 92 2.06 11.31 -7.51
CA ILE A 92 2.72 10.09 -7.98
C ILE A 92 3.82 10.54 -8.93
N GLU A 93 5.04 10.67 -8.41
CA GLU A 93 6.19 11.16 -9.15
C GLU A 93 6.82 10.03 -9.98
N LEU A 94 6.85 10.21 -11.30
CA LEU A 94 7.58 9.33 -12.21
C LEU A 94 9.04 9.76 -12.31
N THR A 95 9.91 8.95 -11.70
CA THR A 95 11.34 9.24 -11.55
C THR A 95 12.18 8.78 -12.75
N ARG A 96 11.78 7.69 -13.40
CA ARG A 96 12.49 7.12 -14.57
C ARG A 96 11.65 6.10 -15.32
N PHE A 97 12.09 5.73 -16.52
CA PHE A 97 11.49 4.63 -17.29
C PHE A 97 12.53 3.54 -17.56
N VAL A 98 12.14 2.29 -17.37
CA VAL A 98 12.95 1.09 -17.63
C VAL A 98 12.27 0.20 -18.67
N PRO A 99 13.00 -0.67 -19.40
CA PRO A 99 12.39 -1.61 -20.32
C PRO A 99 11.35 -2.51 -19.64
N LEU A 100 10.30 -2.90 -20.38
CA LEU A 100 9.35 -3.91 -19.94
C LEU A 100 10.11 -5.21 -19.61
N GLY A 101 9.95 -5.71 -18.37
CA GLY A 101 10.67 -6.90 -17.87
C GLY A 101 12.01 -6.60 -17.18
N ALA A 102 12.45 -5.35 -17.08
CA ALA A 102 13.64 -5.00 -16.31
C ALA A 102 13.46 -5.16 -14.77
N VAL A 103 12.20 -5.21 -14.31
CA VAL A 103 11.85 -5.46 -12.91
C VAL A 103 11.36 -6.89 -12.79
N ASP A 104 12.08 -7.69 -12.01
CA ASP A 104 11.68 -9.08 -11.73
C ASP A 104 10.35 -9.12 -10.95
N PRO A 105 9.41 -10.03 -11.32
CA PRO A 105 8.12 -10.17 -10.65
C PRO A 105 8.16 -10.30 -9.12
N HIS A 106 9.23 -10.86 -8.54
CA HIS A 106 9.37 -11.00 -7.08
C HIS A 106 9.46 -9.66 -6.34
N TRP A 107 9.70 -8.56 -7.04
CA TRP A 107 9.70 -7.22 -6.48
C TRP A 107 8.28 -6.66 -6.37
N TYR A 108 7.31 -7.13 -7.15
CA TYR A 108 5.96 -6.57 -7.17
C TYR A 108 5.07 -7.12 -6.06
N ASP A 109 4.37 -6.23 -5.36
CA ASP A 109 3.48 -6.57 -4.27
C ASP A 109 2.00 -6.44 -4.63
N ARG A 110 1.50 -5.20 -4.80
CA ARG A 110 0.06 -4.96 -4.93
C ARG A 110 -0.29 -4.05 -6.11
N PRO A 111 -1.17 -4.51 -7.02
CA PRO A 111 -1.59 -3.74 -8.17
C PRO A 111 -2.78 -2.80 -7.88
N TYR A 112 -2.77 -1.66 -8.56
CA TYR A 112 -3.79 -0.61 -8.55
C TYR A 112 -4.06 -0.11 -9.96
N TRP A 113 -5.33 -0.07 -10.35
CA TRP A 113 -5.74 0.66 -11.53
C TRP A 113 -5.65 2.15 -11.26
N VAL A 114 -5.07 2.90 -12.19
CA VAL A 114 -4.99 4.35 -12.16
C VAL A 114 -5.90 4.88 -13.25
N GLY A 115 -7.02 5.49 -12.89
CA GLY A 115 -7.98 6.08 -13.84
C GLY A 115 -7.93 7.61 -13.85
N PRO A 116 -8.46 8.28 -14.90
CA PRO A 116 -8.46 9.73 -14.99
C PRO A 116 -9.37 10.41 -13.94
N ASP A 117 -8.99 11.60 -13.46
CA ASP A 117 -9.85 12.51 -12.69
C ASP A 117 -10.13 13.82 -13.45
N GLY A 118 -11.11 13.81 -14.36
CA GLY A 118 -11.47 15.00 -15.14
C GLY A 118 -11.19 14.79 -16.62
N ASN A 119 -10.37 15.65 -17.23
CA ASN A 119 -10.01 15.54 -18.65
C ASN A 119 -9.34 14.18 -18.91
N THR A 120 -9.89 13.43 -19.86
CA THR A 120 -9.45 12.07 -20.18
C THR A 120 -8.45 12.02 -21.32
N ASP A 121 -8.36 13.05 -22.16
CA ASP A 121 -7.56 13.01 -23.39
C ASP A 121 -6.07 12.87 -23.10
N ASP A 122 -5.54 13.69 -22.19
CA ASP A 122 -4.14 13.63 -21.76
C ASP A 122 -3.80 12.30 -21.10
N TYR A 123 -4.74 11.75 -20.32
CA TYR A 123 -4.59 10.45 -19.67
C TYR A 123 -4.45 9.33 -20.72
N PHE A 124 -5.37 9.25 -21.69
CA PHE A 124 -5.33 8.19 -22.68
C PHE A 124 -4.17 8.37 -23.68
N ALA A 125 -3.79 9.61 -23.99
CA ALA A 125 -2.59 9.90 -24.77
C ALA A 125 -1.33 9.40 -24.05
N PHE A 126 -1.21 9.66 -22.74
CA PHE A 126 -0.09 9.18 -21.94
C PHE A 126 -0.09 7.65 -21.79
N ALA A 127 -1.24 7.03 -21.52
CA ALA A 127 -1.37 5.57 -21.42
C ALA A 127 -0.94 4.89 -22.73
N LYS A 128 -1.40 5.40 -23.88
CA LYS A 128 -1.01 4.91 -25.19
C LYS A 128 0.49 5.09 -25.47
N ALA A 129 1.04 6.26 -25.15
CA ALA A 129 2.47 6.51 -25.33
C ALA A 129 3.33 5.57 -24.46
N LEU A 130 2.90 5.30 -23.22
CA LEU A 130 3.58 4.37 -22.33
C LEU A 130 3.53 2.93 -22.88
N GLU A 131 2.36 2.50 -23.38
CA GLU A 131 2.18 1.19 -24.03
C GLU A 131 3.10 1.02 -25.25
N GLU A 132 3.06 1.97 -26.19
CA GLU A 132 3.87 1.96 -27.41
C GLU A 132 5.38 2.01 -27.11
N SER A 133 5.78 2.65 -26.01
CA SER A 133 7.19 2.72 -25.61
C SER A 133 7.76 1.39 -25.11
N GLY A 134 6.90 0.43 -24.71
CA GLY A 134 7.34 -0.83 -24.11
C GLY A 134 8.14 -0.63 -22.82
N ARG A 135 7.76 0.35 -21.99
CA ARG A 135 8.47 0.71 -20.76
C ARG A 135 7.58 0.66 -19.52
N VAL A 136 8.23 0.55 -18.38
CA VAL A 136 7.65 0.72 -17.05
C VAL A 136 8.22 2.01 -16.44
N GLY A 137 7.34 2.89 -15.98
CA GLY A 137 7.72 4.07 -15.20
C GLY A 137 7.95 3.68 -13.74
N ILE A 138 9.07 4.08 -13.14
CA ILE A 138 9.30 3.94 -11.70
C ILE A 138 8.69 5.14 -11.00
N ALA A 139 7.71 4.87 -10.14
CA ALA A 139 6.93 5.86 -9.43
C ALA A 139 7.27 5.88 -7.93
N ARG A 140 7.21 7.06 -7.32
CA ARG A 140 7.21 7.27 -5.87
C ARG A 140 5.97 8.05 -5.47
N TRP A 141 5.34 7.67 -4.36
CA TRP A 141 4.19 8.39 -3.84
C TRP A 141 3.96 8.11 -2.36
N VAL A 142 3.15 8.94 -1.72
CA VAL A 142 2.71 8.75 -0.34
C VAL A 142 1.21 8.43 -0.33
N MET A 143 0.84 7.32 0.31
CA MET A 143 -0.57 7.02 0.59
C MET A 143 -0.70 6.34 1.94
N ARG A 144 -1.81 6.58 2.65
CA ARG A 144 -2.08 5.92 3.95
C ARG A 144 -0.90 6.01 4.94
N LYS A 145 -0.28 7.19 5.03
CA LYS A 145 0.86 7.47 5.92
C LYS A 145 2.10 6.59 5.66
N LYS A 146 2.27 6.10 4.43
CA LYS A 146 3.43 5.31 4.00
C LYS A 146 3.94 5.80 2.65
N GLU A 147 5.26 5.81 2.50
CA GLU A 147 5.90 5.97 1.19
C GLU A 147 5.81 4.65 0.42
N TYR A 148 5.61 4.76 -0.88
CA TYR A 148 5.58 3.64 -1.80
C TYR A 148 6.52 3.93 -2.97
N VAL A 149 7.18 2.87 -3.41
CA VAL A 149 7.83 2.79 -4.72
C VAL A 149 7.05 1.78 -5.55
N GLY A 150 6.94 1.99 -6.85
CA GLY A 150 6.18 1.09 -7.71
C GLY A 150 6.51 1.22 -9.19
N GLY A 151 6.01 0.27 -9.96
CA GLY A 151 6.05 0.29 -11.43
C GLY A 151 4.70 0.74 -11.98
N LEU A 152 4.71 1.76 -12.82
CA LEU A 152 3.59 2.19 -13.64
C LEU A 152 3.75 1.63 -15.06
N ARG A 153 2.74 0.91 -15.54
CA ARG A 153 2.67 0.39 -16.91
C ARG A 153 1.30 0.63 -17.52
N ALA A 154 1.20 0.57 -18.83
CA ALA A 154 -0.08 0.52 -19.51
C ALA A 154 -0.56 -0.94 -19.63
N GLU A 155 -1.86 -1.15 -19.44
CA GLU A 155 -2.53 -2.45 -19.56
C GLU A 155 -4.02 -2.21 -19.89
N ASP A 156 -4.54 -2.92 -20.89
CA ASP A 156 -5.93 -2.83 -21.35
C ASP A 156 -6.40 -1.39 -21.67
N GLY A 157 -5.49 -0.54 -22.17
CA GLY A 157 -5.76 0.87 -22.47
C GLY A 157 -5.82 1.80 -21.25
N TYR A 158 -5.52 1.29 -20.06
CA TYR A 158 -5.43 2.05 -18.82
C TYR A 158 -4.03 1.95 -18.20
N LEU A 159 -3.77 2.80 -17.21
CA LEU A 159 -2.57 2.74 -16.40
C LEU A 159 -2.76 1.78 -15.21
N MET A 160 -1.77 0.94 -14.98
CA MET A 160 -1.63 0.04 -13.84
C MET A 160 -0.41 0.45 -13.03
N LEU A 161 -0.61 0.76 -11.76
CA LEU A 161 0.45 1.03 -10.79
C LEU A 161 0.59 -0.15 -9.84
N VAL A 162 1.77 -0.75 -9.78
CA VAL A 162 2.04 -1.91 -8.92
C VAL A 162 3.09 -1.52 -7.88
N THR A 163 2.76 -1.63 -6.60
CA THR A 163 3.72 -1.37 -5.52
C THR A 163 4.87 -2.37 -5.57
N MET A 164 6.04 -1.94 -5.12
CA MET A 164 7.24 -2.77 -5.00
C MET A 164 7.60 -3.00 -3.53
N ARG A 165 8.17 -4.17 -3.26
CA ARG A 165 8.74 -4.57 -1.98
C ARG A 165 10.04 -3.83 -1.71
N HIS A 166 10.35 -3.54 -0.45
CA HIS A 166 11.68 -3.11 -0.05
C HIS A 166 12.70 -4.24 -0.22
N ALA A 167 13.98 -3.88 -0.41
CA ALA A 167 15.06 -4.84 -0.55
C ALA A 167 15.16 -5.83 0.63
N GLY A 168 14.85 -5.39 1.85
CA GLY A 168 14.82 -6.26 3.03
C GLY A 168 13.66 -7.26 3.06
N GLU A 169 12.64 -7.09 2.21
CA GLU A 169 11.49 -8.00 2.09
C GLU A 169 11.69 -9.06 0.99
N VAL A 170 12.70 -8.90 0.14
CA VAL A 170 13.00 -9.83 -0.95
C VAL A 170 14.15 -10.73 -0.54
N VAL A 171 13.87 -12.02 -0.40
CA VAL A 171 14.85 -13.02 0.02
C VAL A 171 15.69 -13.44 -1.18
N SER A 172 17.02 -13.39 -1.05
CA SER A 172 17.93 -13.91 -2.09
C SER A 172 17.89 -15.43 -2.13
N ALA A 173 18.00 -16.00 -3.33
CA ALA A 173 18.17 -17.45 -3.51
C ALA A 173 19.43 -17.99 -2.81
N ASP A 174 20.45 -17.14 -2.62
CA ASP A 174 21.69 -17.51 -1.89
C ASP A 174 21.47 -17.79 -0.40
N ALA A 175 20.29 -17.44 0.14
CA ALA A 175 19.91 -17.66 1.53
C ALA A 175 19.14 -18.97 1.77
N LEU A 176 18.94 -19.79 0.73
CA LEU A 176 18.37 -21.15 0.83
C LEU A 176 19.43 -22.15 1.32
#